data_AF-A0A269XDM7-F1
#
_entry.id   AF-A0A269XDM7-F1
#
_cell.length_a   1.000
_cell.length_b   1.000
_cell.length_c   1.000
_cell.angle_alpha   90.00
_cell.angle_beta   90.00
_cell.angle_gamma   90.00
#
_symmetry.space_group_name_H-M   'P 1'
#
loop_
_entity.id
_entity.type
_entity.pdbx_description
1 polymer ?
#
loop_
_entity_poly.entity_id
_entity_poly.type
_entity_poly.pdbx_seq_one_letter_code
_entity_poly.pdbx_strand_id
1 'polypeptide(L)' 'DDTISKDNKTPASIRSFEQAMERAKAQINQAKAEADTVINTEFATPQQVANALNQVKAAQAKIDEAKNLLQTRADNSQ' A
#
# COMPACT_ATOMS: atom_id res chain seq x y z
N ASP A 1 -9.31 -11.11 -3.16
CA ASP A 1 -8.07 -10.63 -3.79
C ASP A 1 -8.34 -9.20 -4.23
N ASP A 2 -7.99 -8.22 -3.38
CA ASP A 2 -8.26 -6.80 -3.64
C ASP A 2 -7.26 -6.24 -4.66
N THR A 3 -7.35 -6.73 -5.90
CA THR A 3 -6.64 -6.12 -7.02
C THR A 3 -7.21 -4.72 -7.23
N ILE A 4 -6.37 -3.69 -7.06
CA ILE A 4 -6.76 -2.29 -7.28
C ILE A 4 -7.23 -2.15 -8.73
N SER A 5 -8.54 -2.02 -8.94
CA SER A 5 -9.12 -1.92 -10.28
C SER A 5 -8.68 -0.62 -10.95
N LYS A 6 -8.01 -0.77 -12.09
CA LYS A 6 -7.62 0.32 -13.00
C LYS A 6 -8.68 0.55 -14.09
N ASP A 7 -9.78 -0.20 -14.05
CA ASP A 7 -10.86 -0.09 -15.03
C ASP A 7 -11.53 1.28 -14.91
N ASN A 8 -11.81 1.90 -16.05
CA ASN A 8 -12.38 3.25 -16.11
C ASN A 8 -11.55 4.34 -15.40
N LYS A 9 -10.23 4.17 -15.24
CA LYS A 9 -9.31 5.24 -14.76
C LYS A 9 -8.60 5.94 -15.92
N THR A 10 -8.26 7.23 -15.76
CA THR A 10 -7.52 7.98 -16.80
C THR A 10 -6.07 7.50 -16.91
N PRO A 11 -5.43 7.55 -18.09
CA PRO A 11 -4.02 7.16 -18.21
C PRO A 11 -3.08 7.99 -17.32
N ALA A 12 -3.42 9.27 -17.08
CA ALA A 12 -2.68 10.14 -16.19
C ALA A 12 -2.79 9.70 -14.71
N SER A 13 -4.00 9.36 -14.25
CA SER A 13 -4.20 8.90 -12.87
C SER A 13 -3.55 7.55 -12.61
N ILE A 14 -3.56 6.64 -13.59
CA ILE A 14 -2.84 5.36 -13.53
C ILE A 14 -1.33 5.59 -13.39
N ARG A 15 -0.74 6.49 -14.17
CA ARG A 15 0.70 6.80 -14.06
C ARG A 15 1.07 7.38 -12.70
N SER A 16 0.25 8.29 -12.15
CA SER A 16 0.45 8.86 -10.82
C SER A 16 0.37 7.79 -9.72
N PHE A 17 -0.61 6.89 -9.81
CA PHE A 17 -0.74 5.73 -8.93
C PHE A 17 0.49 4.82 -9.01
N GLU A 18 0.95 4.45 -10.21
CA GLU A 18 2.11 3.58 -10.40
C GLU A 18 3.39 4.21 -9.84
N GLN A 19 3.61 5.51 -10.06
CA GLN A 19 4.75 6.22 -9.48
C GLN A 19 4.69 6.27 -7.95
N ALA A 20 3.51 6.51 -7.36
CA ALA A 20 3.33 6.49 -5.92
C ALA A 20 3.60 5.09 -5.33
N MET A 21 3.08 4.04 -5.99
CA MET A 21 3.32 2.66 -5.61
C MET A 21 4.80 2.27 -5.73
N GLU A 22 5.50 2.65 -6.79
CA GLU A 22 6.93 2.37 -6.94
C GLU A 22 7.77 3.07 -5.85
N ARG A 23 7.42 4.32 -5.49
CA ARG A 23 8.06 5.02 -4.36
C ARG A 23 7.77 4.35 -3.01
N ALA A 24 6.58 3.81 -2.83
CA ALA A 24 6.17 3.13 -1.60
C ALA A 24 6.63 1.67 -1.52
N LYS A 25 7.01 1.06 -2.65
CA LYS A 25 7.31 -0.37 -2.81
C LYS A 25 8.34 -0.88 -1.81
N ALA A 26 9.43 -0.16 -1.62
CA ALA A 26 10.48 -0.54 -0.67
C ALA A 26 9.93 -0.65 0.76
N GLN A 27 9.15 0.35 1.21
CA GLN A 27 8.53 0.35 2.53
C GLN A 27 7.45 -0.72 2.67
N ILE A 28 6.64 -0.95 1.63
CA ILE A 28 5.62 -2.01 1.64
C ILE A 28 6.29 -3.38 1.77
N ASN A 29 7.36 -3.62 1.00
CA ASN A 29 8.10 -4.88 1.04
C ASN A 29 8.78 -5.09 2.38
N GLN A 30 9.38 -4.04 2.96
CA GLN A 30 9.98 -4.11 4.29
C GLN A 30 8.92 -4.43 5.36
N ALA A 31 7.80 -3.71 5.38
CA ALA A 31 6.72 -3.94 6.33
C ALA A 31 6.16 -5.38 6.23
N LYS A 32 6.04 -5.91 5.01
CA LYS A 32 5.65 -7.32 4.77
C LYS A 32 6.69 -8.29 5.34
N ALA A 33 7.97 -8.11 5.00
CA ALA A 33 9.03 -9.00 5.47
C ALA A 33 9.16 -8.99 7.01
N GLU A 34 9.05 -7.83 7.64
CA GLU A 34 9.07 -7.71 9.10
C GLU A 34 7.84 -8.37 9.74
N ALA A 35 6.65 -8.15 9.17
CA ALA A 35 5.43 -8.82 9.64
C ALA A 35 5.53 -10.35 9.49
N ASP A 36 6.00 -10.84 8.36
CA ASP A 36 6.20 -12.28 8.11
C ASP A 36 7.21 -12.86 9.10
N THR A 37 8.29 -12.15 9.39
CA THR A 37 9.30 -12.57 10.39
C THR A 37 8.66 -12.70 11.77
N VAL A 38 7.87 -11.71 12.20
CA VAL A 38 7.19 -11.73 13.50
C VAL A 38 6.14 -12.84 13.57
N ILE A 39 5.35 -13.03 12.51
CA ILE A 39 4.32 -14.09 12.43
C ILE A 39 4.95 -15.48 12.52
N ASN A 40 6.13 -15.68 11.92
CA ASN A 40 6.86 -16.94 11.96
C ASN A 40 7.73 -17.12 13.22
N THR A 41 7.81 -16.11 14.09
CA THR A 41 8.58 -16.20 15.34
C THR A 41 7.72 -16.86 16.42
N GLU A 42 8.07 -18.07 16.83
CA GLU A 42 7.32 -18.89 17.80
C GLU A 42 7.02 -18.16 19.12
N PHE A 43 7.97 -17.35 19.61
CA PHE A 43 7.84 -16.54 20.82
C PHE A 43 8.03 -15.04 20.55
N ALA A 44 7.29 -14.51 19.58
CA ALA A 44 7.31 -13.08 19.30
C ALA A 44 6.91 -12.25 20.53
N THR A 45 7.66 -11.19 20.81
CA THR A 45 7.34 -10.27 21.91
C THR A 45 6.23 -9.30 21.51
N PRO A 46 5.43 -8.79 22.47
CA PRO A 46 4.44 -7.74 22.18
C PRO A 46 5.04 -6.51 21.48
N GLN A 47 6.30 -6.17 21.78
CA GLN A 47 6.99 -5.06 21.14
C GLN A 47 7.29 -5.34 19.66
N GLN A 48 7.74 -6.55 19.32
CA GLN A 48 7.96 -6.95 17.92
C GLN A 48 6.65 -6.92 17.13
N VAL A 49 5.58 -7.43 17.72
CA VAL A 49 4.23 -7.39 17.14
C VAL A 49 3.76 -5.94 16.93
N ALA A 50 3.91 -5.08 17.93
CA ALA A 50 3.52 -3.67 17.83
C ALA A 50 4.32 -2.92 16.75
N ASN A 51 5.62 -3.18 16.65
CA ASN A 51 6.47 -2.56 15.64
C ASN A 51 6.06 -2.98 14.23
N ALA A 52 5.93 -4.29 13.98
CA ALA A 52 5.50 -4.81 12.68
C ALA A 52 4.10 -4.29 12.31
N LEU A 53 3.17 -4.26 13.27
CA LEU A 53 1.83 -3.71 13.04
C LEU A 53 1.87 -2.23 12.65
N ASN A 54 2.69 -1.42 13.31
CA ASN A 54 2.84 0.00 12.97
C ASN A 54 3.43 0.19 11.57
N GLN A 55 4.41 -0.64 11.17
CA GLN A 55 4.97 -0.60 9.82
C GLN A 55 3.96 -0.99 8.76
N VAL A 56 3.17 -2.05 9.00
CA VAL A 56 2.09 -2.48 8.10
C VAL A 56 1.03 -1.39 7.96
N LYS A 57 0.63 -0.73 9.05
CA LYS A 57 -0.30 0.40 9.01
C LYS A 57 0.24 1.58 8.18
N ALA A 58 1.52 1.91 8.34
CA ALA A 58 2.15 2.97 7.55
C ALA A 58 2.23 2.60 6.06
N ALA A 59 2.54 1.34 5.73
CA ALA A 59 2.52 0.84 4.37
C ALA A 59 1.09 0.88 3.77
N GLN A 60 0.07 0.51 4.56
CA GLN A 60 -1.33 0.58 4.14
C GLN A 60 -1.77 2.02 3.85
N ALA A 61 -1.40 2.99 4.69
CA ALA A 61 -1.69 4.40 4.45
C ALA A 61 -1.13 4.89 3.10
N LYS A 62 0.10 4.48 2.75
CA LYS A 62 0.70 4.81 1.44
C LYS A 62 -0.04 4.17 0.27
N ILE A 63 -0.53 2.94 0.44
CA ILE A 63 -1.35 2.27 -0.57
C ILE A 63 -2.67 3.02 -0.77
N ASP A 64 -3.28 3.49 0.31
CA ASP A 64 -4.55 4.23 0.26
C ASP A 64 -4.36 5.63 -0.34
N GLU A 65 -3.27 6.33 -0.02
CA GLU A 65 -2.86 7.57 -0.69
C GLU A 65 -2.69 7.36 -2.19
N ALA A 66 -1.99 6.29 -2.60
CA ALA A 66 -1.82 5.96 -4.00
C ALA A 66 -3.18 5.69 -4.67
N LYS A 67 -4.05 4.88 -4.04
CA LYS A 67 -5.41 4.59 -4.55
C LYS A 67 -6.22 5.86 -4.76
N ASN A 68 -6.11 6.85 -3.87
CA ASN A 68 -6.81 8.13 -4.00
C ASN A 68 -6.38 8.94 -5.23
N LEU A 69 -5.19 8.67 -5.80
CA LEU A 69 -4.76 9.27 -7.06
C LEU A 69 -5.52 8.72 -8.27
N LEU A 70 -6.18 7.55 -8.15
CA LEU A 70 -6.93 6.92 -9.24
C LEU A 70 -8.28 7.61 -9.47
N GLN A 71 -8.24 8.72 -10.21
CA GLN A 71 -9.44 9.40 -10.71
C GLN A 71 -10.14 8.58 -11.80
N THR A 72 -11.47 8.48 -11.70
CA THR A 72 -12.33 7.84 -12.71
C THR A 72 -12.40 8.70 -13.98
N ARG A 73 -12.57 8.07 -15.14
CA ARG A 73 -12.75 8.75 -16.44
C ARG A 73 -14.01 9.61 -16.50
N ALA A 74 -14.98 9.38 -15.60
CA ALA A 74 -16.23 10.13 -15.51
C ALA A 74 -16.09 11.46 -14.77
N ASP A 75 -15.07 11.64 -13.91
CA ASP A 75 -14.77 12.90 -13.23
C ASP A 75 -14.01 13.91 -14.12
N ASN A 76 -14.23 13.86 -15.44
CA ASN A 76 -13.82 14.90 -16.38
C ASN A 76 -14.91 16.00 -16.53
N SER A 77 -15.89 16.07 -15.62
CA SER A 77 -16.86 17.15 -15.57
C SER A 77 -16.29 18.38 -14.84
N GLN A 78 -15.42 19.11 -15.51
CA GLN A 78 -15.18 20.53 -15.27
C GLN A 78 -15.44 21.28 -16.58
#